data_AF-A0AAE0UIT2-F1
#
_entry.id   AF-A0AAE0UIT2-F1
#
_cell.length_a   1.000
_cell.length_b   1.000
_cell.length_c   1.000
_cell.angle_alpha   90.00
_cell.angle_beta   90.00
_cell.angle_gamma   90.00
#
_symmetry.space_group_name_H-M   'P 1'
#
loop_
_entity.id
_entity.type
_entity.pdbx_description
1 polymer ?
#
loop_
_entity_poly.entity_id
_entity_poly.type
_entity_poly.pdbx_seq_one_letter_code
_entity_poly.pdbx_strand_id
1 'polypeptide(L)'
;RHLLSGNSVLYSLARKFHDTDADLKRTGHGSFQDKTAYVGETQLHAGKWYDIRSVTLLSSYVSAYPVYHVNKWDRSQKRMIKVPCPAAVSTYNQHMGRVDFLDLLIALYRTTSRSKK
;
A
#
# COMPACT_ATOMS: atom_id res chain seq x y z
N ARG A 1 22.60 0.90 -20.16
CA ARG A 1 21.89 -0.16 -19.40
C ARG A 1 21.72 0.30 -17.95
N HIS A 2 20.84 1.27 -17.70
CA HIS A 2 20.52 1.77 -16.35
C HIS A 2 19.04 1.50 -16.09
N LEU A 3 18.75 0.27 -15.71
CA LEU A 3 17.52 -0.08 -15.03
C LEU A 3 17.97 -0.58 -13.66
N LEU A 4 18.23 0.35 -12.74
CA LEU A 4 18.19 0.02 -11.32
C LEU A 4 16.73 -0.31 -11.02
N SER A 5 16.42 -1.57 -11.27
CA SER A 5 15.27 -2.34 -10.85
C SER A 5 14.65 -1.73 -9.59
N GLY A 6 13.48 -1.10 -9.72
CA GLY A 6 12.70 -0.58 -8.59
C GLY A 6 12.45 -1.63 -7.50
N ASN A 7 12.60 -2.92 -7.83
CA ASN A 7 12.55 -4.00 -6.87
C ASN A 7 13.76 -4.02 -5.91
N SER A 8 14.98 -3.65 -6.33
CA SER A 8 16.17 -3.68 -5.46
C SER A 8 16.10 -2.68 -4.30
N VAL A 9 15.65 -1.47 -4.58
CA VAL A 9 15.46 -0.42 -3.57
C VAL A 9 14.34 -0.83 -2.60
N LEU A 10 13.24 -1.37 -3.13
CA LEU A 10 12.13 -1.83 -2.30
C LEU A 10 12.55 -3.02 -1.41
N TYR A 11 13.27 -4.01 -1.93
CA TYR A 11 13.78 -5.14 -1.15
C TYR A 11 14.83 -4.74 -0.11
N SER A 12 15.69 -3.77 -0.41
CA SER A 12 16.69 -3.27 0.55
C SER A 12 16.07 -2.44 1.67
N LEU A 13 15.08 -1.60 1.34
CA LEU A 13 14.38 -0.77 2.31
C LEU A 13 13.39 -1.59 3.14
N ALA A 14 12.71 -2.57 2.54
CA ALA A 14 11.84 -3.50 3.25
C ALA A 14 12.61 -4.38 4.26
N ARG A 15 13.84 -4.80 3.93
CA ARG A 15 14.73 -5.50 4.89
C ARG A 15 15.14 -4.64 6.08
N LYS A 16 15.03 -3.31 5.98
CA LYS A 16 15.34 -2.42 7.09
C LYS A 16 14.21 -2.30 8.09
N PHE A 17 12.99 -2.79 7.82
CA PHE A 17 11.94 -2.76 8.85
C PHE A 17 12.35 -3.61 10.05
N HIS A 18 12.30 -3.01 11.25
CA HIS A 18 12.68 -3.67 12.49
C HIS A 18 11.59 -4.65 12.94
N ASP A 19 10.32 -4.33 12.69
CA ASP A 19 9.21 -5.11 13.20
C ASP A 19 8.81 -6.18 12.19
N THR A 20 8.87 -7.43 12.64
CA THR A 20 8.39 -8.58 11.87
C THR A 20 6.87 -8.58 11.84
N ASP A 21 6.29 -9.34 10.92
CA ASP A 21 4.83 -9.51 10.84
C ASP A 21 4.24 -10.05 12.15
N ALA A 22 5.00 -10.90 12.85
CA ALA A 22 4.64 -11.40 14.17
C ALA A 22 4.61 -10.30 15.24
N ASP A 23 5.58 -9.38 15.20
CA ASP A 23 5.67 -8.26 16.15
C ASP A 23 4.51 -7.28 15.94
N LEU A 24 4.24 -6.93 14.69
CA LEU A 24 3.11 -6.06 14.33
C LEU A 24 1.77 -6.68 14.72
N LYS A 25 1.63 -8.00 14.52
CA LYS A 25 0.46 -8.75 14.97
C LYS A 25 0.27 -8.72 16.49
N ARG A 26 1.35 -8.80 17.26
CA ARG A 26 1.31 -8.72 18.72
C ARG A 26 0.90 -7.32 19.21
N THR A 27 1.36 -6.27 18.54
CA THR A 27 0.97 -4.88 18.86
C THR A 27 -0.51 -4.62 18.56
N GLY A 28 -1.08 -5.33 17.59
CA GLY A 28 -2.51 -5.30 17.28
C GLY A 28 -2.85 -4.53 16.01
N HIS A 29 -4.15 -4.46 15.70
CA HIS A 29 -4.66 -3.83 14.49
C HIS A 29 -4.28 -2.35 14.40
N GLY A 30 -3.75 -1.95 13.24
CA GLY A 30 -3.35 -0.59 12.96
C GLY A 30 -1.90 -0.27 13.36
N SER A 31 -1.14 -1.26 13.85
CA SER A 31 0.29 -1.07 14.08
C SER A 31 1.00 -0.75 12.75
N PHE A 32 1.92 0.20 12.78
CA PHE A 32 2.68 0.58 11.59
C PHE A 32 4.10 1.00 11.92
N GLN A 33 4.97 0.91 10.92
CA GLN A 33 6.31 1.42 10.93
C GLN A 33 6.52 2.26 9.67
N ASP A 34 7.09 3.45 9.82
CA ASP A 34 7.46 4.35 8.72
C ASP A 34 8.98 4.49 8.67
N LYS A 35 9.53 4.48 7.45
CA LYS A 35 10.94 4.73 7.19
C LYS A 35 11.08 5.63 5.99
N THR A 36 11.93 6.63 6.14
CA THR A 36 12.28 7.53 5.04
C THR A 36 13.71 7.25 4.60
N ALA A 37 13.95 7.23 3.29
CA ALA A 37 15.28 7.09 2.71
C ALA A 37 15.43 8.03 1.51
N TYR A 38 16.66 8.48 1.28
CA TYR A 38 17.00 9.25 0.09
C TYR A 38 17.69 8.35 -0.93
N VAL A 39 17.23 8.38 -2.18
CA VAL A 39 17.86 7.71 -3.31
C VAL A 39 18.20 8.79 -4.34
N GLY A 40 19.47 9.20 -4.36
CA GLY A 40 19.87 10.42 -5.06
C GLY A 40 19.21 11.64 -4.44
N GLU A 41 18.53 12.44 -5.26
CA GLU A 41 17.77 13.63 -4.83
C GLU A 41 16.30 13.32 -4.47
N THR A 42 15.85 12.08 -4.65
CA THR A 42 14.45 11.70 -4.40
C THR A 42 14.28 11.15 -2.98
N GLN A 43 13.35 11.74 -2.24
CA GLN A 43 12.90 11.24 -0.95
C GLN A 43 11.87 10.11 -1.16
N LEU A 44 12.13 8.96 -0.56
CA LEU A 44 11.25 7.80 -0.55
C LEU A 44 10.75 7.53 0.87
N HIS A 45 9.48 7.22 0.98
CA HIS A 45 8.78 6.83 2.19
C HIS A 45 8.34 5.38 2.06
N ALA A 46 8.76 4.54 2.99
CA ALA A 46 8.34 3.16 3.10
C ALA A 46 7.53 2.96 4.38
N GLY A 47 6.30 2.52 4.23
CA GLY A 47 5.39 2.23 5.32
C GLY A 47 5.05 0.75 5.38
N LYS A 48 5.17 0.14 6.56
CA LYS A 48 4.64 -1.20 6.84
C LYS A 48 3.45 -1.05 7.78
N TRP A 49 2.28 -1.52 7.40
CA TRP A 49 1.04 -1.40 8.17
C TRP A 49 0.40 -2.76 8.38
N TYR A 50 -0.13 -3.01 9.58
CA TYR A 50 -0.76 -4.26 9.93
C TYR A 50 -2.26 -4.08 10.17
N ASP A 51 -3.05 -4.84 9.43
CA ASP A 51 -4.49 -4.93 9.58
C ASP A 51 -4.89 -6.39 9.79
N ILE A 52 -5.48 -7.06 8.80
CA ILE A 52 -5.66 -8.52 8.79
C ILE A 52 -4.33 -9.21 8.47
N ARG A 53 -3.53 -8.57 7.61
CA ARG A 53 -2.18 -8.97 7.21
C ARG A 53 -1.29 -7.73 7.16
N SER A 54 0.02 -7.95 7.21
CA SER A 54 1.02 -6.91 6.96
C SER A 54 0.95 -6.48 5.49
N VAL A 55 1.03 -5.17 5.26
CA VAL A 55 1.13 -4.55 3.94
C VAL A 55 2.32 -3.62 3.98
N THR A 56 3.19 -3.76 2.98
CA THR A 56 4.35 -2.88 2.80
C THR A 56 4.11 -2.01 1.58
N LEU A 57 4.22 -0.70 1.76
CA LEU A 57 4.06 0.31 0.73
C LEU A 57 5.36 1.11 0.58
N LEU A 58 5.65 1.52 -0.65
CA LEU A 58 6.72 2.45 -0.96
C LEU A 58 6.11 3.60 -1.77
N SER A 59 6.38 4.83 -1.36
CA SER A 59 5.90 6.05 -2.02
C SER A 59 7.00 7.09 -2.08
N SER A 60 7.08 7.83 -3.18
CA SER A 60 7.91 9.04 -3.29
C SER A 60 7.14 10.33 -3.00
N TYR A 61 5.84 10.22 -2.69
CA TYR A 61 4.93 11.35 -2.62
C TYR A 61 4.27 11.50 -1.25
N VAL A 62 3.80 10.41 -0.65
CA VAL A 62 3.03 10.44 0.60
C VAL A 62 3.75 9.64 1.68
N SER A 63 3.98 10.28 2.82
CA SER A 63 4.51 9.63 4.02
C SER A 63 3.42 8.89 4.80
N ALA A 64 3.79 8.14 5.84
CA ALA A 64 2.79 7.57 6.75
C ALA A 64 1.92 8.61 7.46
N TYR A 65 2.39 9.86 7.58
CA TYR A 65 1.71 10.92 8.32
C TYR A 65 0.97 11.90 7.39
N PRO A 66 -0.20 12.44 7.80
CA PRO A 66 -0.89 12.21 9.08
C PRO A 66 -1.57 10.83 9.17
N VAL A 67 -1.76 10.33 10.40
CA VAL A 67 -2.47 9.07 10.63
C VAL A 67 -3.97 9.33 10.76
N TYR A 68 -4.76 8.69 9.91
CA TYR A 68 -6.22 8.76 9.95
C TYR A 68 -6.79 7.58 10.75
N HIS A 69 -8.07 7.67 11.12
CA HIS A 69 -8.79 6.56 11.73
C HIS A 69 -9.85 6.06 10.76
N VAL A 70 -9.81 4.77 10.43
CA VAL A 70 -10.79 4.13 9.56
C VAL A 70 -11.62 3.18 10.40
N ASN A 71 -12.94 3.23 10.23
CA ASN A 71 -13.82 2.25 10.86
C ASN A 71 -13.75 0.94 10.08
N LYS A 72 -13.38 -0.15 10.76
CA LYS A 72 -13.34 -1.49 10.19
C LYS A 72 -14.12 -2.48 11.02
N TRP A 73 -14.72 -3.45 10.35
CA TRP A 73 -15.37 -4.56 11.01
C TRP A 73 -14.33 -5.58 11.50
N ASP A 74 -14.25 -5.76 12.81
CA ASP A 74 -13.46 -6.82 13.42
C ASP A 74 -14.32 -8.09 13.53
N ARG A 75 -13.87 -9.19 12.90
CA ARG A 75 -14.59 -10.48 12.94
C ARG A 75 -14.50 -11.18 14.29
N SER A 76 -13.41 -10.98 15.03
CA SER A 76 -13.19 -11.55 16.36
C SER A 76 -14.10 -10.88 17.39
N GLN A 77 -14.17 -9.55 17.36
CA GLN A 77 -14.99 -8.76 18.27
C GLN A 77 -16.44 -8.55 17.78
N LYS A 78 -16.75 -8.95 16.54
CA LYS A 78 -18.05 -8.77 15.86
C LYS A 78 -18.58 -7.33 16.00
N ARG A 79 -17.70 -6.34 15.86
CA ARG A 79 -18.04 -4.92 15.99
C ARG A 79 -17.16 -4.06 15.09
N MET A 80 -17.60 -2.83 14.89
CA MET A 80 -16.80 -1.79 14.24
C MET A 80 -15.74 -1.28 15.22
N ILE A 81 -14.47 -1.34 14.81
CA ILE A 81 -13.33 -0.79 15.53
C ILE A 81 -12.71 0.37 14.72
N LYS A 82 -12.17 1.35 15.43
CA LYS A 82 -11.37 2.42 14.81
C LYS A 82 -9.92 1.96 14.73
N VAL A 83 -9.42 1.80 13.51
CA VAL A 83 -8.05 1.37 13.25
C VAL A 83 -7.24 2.57 12.73
N PRO A 84 -6.07 2.87 13.33
CA PRO A 84 -5.17 3.87 12.76
C PRO A 84 -4.66 3.41 11.39
N CYS A 85 -4.76 4.29 10.40
CA CYS A 85 -4.45 4.06 9.01
C CYS A 85 -3.51 5.19 8.52
N PRO A 86 -2.28 4.87 8.11
CA PRO A 86 -1.35 5.84 7.56
C PRO A 86 -1.92 6.56 6.32
N ALA A 87 -1.58 7.85 6.14
CA ALA A 87 -2.00 8.63 4.96
C ALA A 87 -1.62 7.93 3.65
N ALA A 88 -0.41 7.39 3.55
CA ALA A 88 0.04 6.64 2.38
C ALA A 88 -0.90 5.47 2.00
N VAL A 89 -1.40 4.72 2.99
CA VAL A 89 -2.34 3.61 2.76
C VAL A 89 -3.69 4.15 2.29
N SER A 90 -4.18 5.22 2.92
CA SER A 90 -5.44 5.87 2.55
C SER A 90 -5.39 6.38 1.10
N THR A 91 -4.35 7.14 0.76
CA THR A 91 -4.15 7.68 -0.58
C THR A 91 -4.03 6.57 -1.62
N TYR A 92 -3.30 5.49 -1.31
CA TYR A 92 -3.24 4.33 -2.19
C TYR A 92 -4.65 3.79 -2.47
N ASN A 93 -5.41 3.46 -1.43
CA ASN A 93 -6.75 2.89 -1.56
C ASN A 93 -7.75 3.81 -2.28
N GLN A 94 -7.61 5.13 -2.16
CA GLN A 94 -8.46 6.08 -2.91
C GLN A 94 -8.26 6.02 -4.43
N HIS A 95 -7.05 5.68 -4.87
CA HIS A 95 -6.71 5.60 -6.29
C HIS A 95 -6.72 4.17 -6.84
N MET A 96 -6.79 3.18 -5.95
CA MET A 96 -7.07 1.79 -6.31
C MET A 96 -8.43 1.69 -7.00
N GLY A 97 -8.53 0.89 -8.06
CA GLY A 97 -9.77 0.73 -8.83
C GLY A 97 -9.86 1.56 -10.11
N ARG A 98 -8.93 2.50 -10.36
CA ARG A 98 -8.89 3.23 -11.65
C ARG A 98 -8.62 2.32 -12.85
N VAL A 99 -7.77 1.31 -12.66
CA VAL A 99 -7.48 0.31 -13.70
C VAL A 99 -8.71 -0.56 -13.92
N ASP A 100 -9.33 -1.07 -12.85
CA ASP A 100 -10.55 -1.88 -12.94
C ASP A 100 -11.69 -1.12 -13.62
N PHE A 101 -11.81 0.19 -13.36
CA PHE A 101 -12.79 1.03 -14.03
C PHE A 101 -12.49 1.20 -15.53
N LEU A 102 -11.22 1.37 -15.89
CA LEU A 102 -10.83 1.41 -17.30
C LEU A 102 -11.11 0.06 -17.99
N ASP A 103 -10.80 -1.06 -17.33
CA ASP A 103 -11.08 -2.40 -17.84
C ASP A 103 -12.59 -2.64 -18.04
N LEU A 104 -13.41 -2.14 -17.10
CA LEU A 104 -14.86 -2.12 -17.24
C LEU A 104 -15.31 -1.31 -18.46
N LEU A 105 -14.78 -0.10 -18.66
CA LEU A 105 -15.12 0.73 -19.82
C LEU A 105 -14.70 0.07 -21.14
N ILE A 106 -13.52 -0.53 -21.18
CA ILE A 106 -13.04 -1.29 -22.33
C ILE A 106 -13.97 -2.47 -22.61
N ALA A 107 -14.45 -3.17 -21.59
CA ALA A 107 -15.38 -4.28 -21.74
C ALA A 107 -16.77 -3.82 -22.23
N LEU A 108 -17.30 -2.72 -21.68
CA LEU A 108 -18.61 -2.17 -22.03
C LEU A 108 -18.66 -1.58 -23.44
N TYR A 109 -17.61 -0.87 -23.85
CA TYR A 109 -17.53 -0.17 -25.13
C TYR A 109 -16.58 -0.84 -26.11
N ARG A 110 -16.35 -2.16 -25.96
CA ARG A 110 -15.44 -2.90 -26.83
C ARG A 110 -15.95 -2.86 -28.27
N THR A 111 -15.23 -2.16 -29.14
CA THR A 111 -15.46 -2.27 -30.58
C THR A 111 -15.11 -3.68 -31.03
N THR A 112 -16.08 -4.43 -31.51
CA THR A 112 -15.88 -5.78 -32.03
C THR A 112 -15.26 -5.73 -33.43
N SER A 113 -13.96 -5.43 -33.52
CA SER A 113 -13.20 -5.66 -34.75
C SER A 113 -12.59 -7.06 -34.70
N ARG A 114 -13.17 -8.00 -35.47
CA ARG A 114 -12.52 -9.29 -35.71
C ARG A 114 -11.44 -9.10 -36.78
N SER A 115 -10.18 -9.14 -36.36
CA SER A 115 -9.06 -9.29 -37.30
C SER A 115 -8.96 -10.76 -37.73
N LYS A 116 -8.78 -11.02 -39.03
CA LYS A 116 -8.41 -12.33 -39.56
C LYS A 116 -6.88 -12.42 -39.67
N LYS A 117 -6.20 -12.33 -38.53
CA LYS A 117 -4.79 -12.74 -38.43
C LYS A 117 -4.73 -14.14 -37.84
#